data_AF-A0A5D3WLS5-F1
#
_entry.id   AF-A0A5D3WLS5-F1
#
_cell.length_a   1.000
_cell.length_b   1.000
_cell.length_c   1.000
_cell.angle_alpha   90.00
_cell.angle_beta   90.00
_cell.angle_gamma   90.00
#
_symmetry.space_group_name_H-M   'P 1'
#
loop_
_entity.id
_entity.type
_entity.pdbx_description
1 polymer ?
#
loop_
_entity_poly.entity_id
_entity_poly.type
_entity_poly.pdbx_seq_one_letter_code
_entity_poly.pdbx_strand_id
1 'polypeptide(L)'
;MRYPLLFALLTLLPAAPAFAVGQSQHLGALSTDRGMVAFQKVIEKKCTVCHSRERIDRALSRRINIGVILEKMTARGASLTPGEREMLTAYWKDDQFAEVNRIIQLRCTGCHSRDRIDQALAEGRDLNAIQQKMIRFGANLSAREQKVLGVFSGKALK
;
A
#
# COMPACT_ATOMS: atom_id res chain seq x y z
N MET A 1 45.49 62.38 12.91
CA MET A 1 44.25 62.25 12.11
C MET A 1 43.79 60.80 12.19
N ARG A 2 42.57 60.60 12.70
CA ARG A 2 41.92 59.32 13.01
C ARG A 2 41.22 58.78 11.76
N TYR A 3 41.41 57.50 11.43
CA TYR A 3 40.46 56.71 10.65
C TYR A 3 40.16 55.43 11.42
N PRO A 4 38.93 55.19 11.90
CA PRO A 4 38.51 53.86 12.31
C PRO A 4 37.99 53.10 11.07
N LEU A 5 38.65 51.99 10.75
CA LEU A 5 38.18 51.01 9.79
C LEU A 5 36.97 50.29 10.39
N LEU A 6 35.79 50.63 9.90
CA LEU A 6 34.52 49.98 10.22
C LEU A 6 34.47 48.61 9.51
N PHE A 7 34.62 47.55 10.28
CA PHE A 7 34.40 46.17 9.86
C PHE A 7 32.89 45.92 9.75
N ALA A 8 32.31 46.12 8.57
CA ALA A 8 30.93 45.75 8.27
C ALA A 8 30.88 44.25 7.92
N LEU A 9 30.71 43.40 8.93
CA LEU A 9 30.51 41.96 8.78
C LEU A 9 29.07 41.69 8.32
N LEU A 10 28.85 41.65 7.00
CA LEU A 10 27.59 41.31 6.36
C LEU A 10 27.38 39.79 6.43
N THR A 11 26.62 39.30 7.41
CA THR A 11 26.26 37.88 7.52
C THR A 11 25.21 37.51 6.48
N LEU A 12 25.63 36.84 5.39
CA LEU A 12 24.73 36.11 4.50
C LEU A 12 24.16 34.90 5.25
N LEU A 13 22.86 34.91 5.54
CA LEU A 13 22.11 33.71 5.94
C LEU A 13 21.81 32.86 4.69
N PRO A 14 22.24 31.58 4.61
CA PRO A 14 21.70 30.67 3.62
C PRO A 14 20.27 30.29 4.02
N ALA A 15 19.29 30.69 3.20
CA ALA A 15 17.94 30.13 3.27
C ALA A 15 18.00 28.66 2.85
N ALA A 16 18.02 27.75 3.83
CA ALA A 16 17.86 26.33 3.57
C ALA A 16 16.42 26.05 3.07
N PRO A 17 16.24 25.29 1.97
CA PRO A 17 14.92 24.83 1.57
C PRO A 17 14.41 23.81 2.61
N ALA A 18 13.42 24.21 3.39
CA ALA A 18 12.67 23.32 4.27
C ALA A 18 11.67 22.47 3.45
N PHE A 19 12.17 21.45 2.75
CA PHE A 19 11.32 20.46 2.09
C PHE A 19 11.84 19.04 2.36
N ALA A 20 11.53 18.49 3.53
CA ALA A 20 11.66 17.03 3.75
C ALA A 20 10.94 16.47 4.99
N VAL A 21 9.93 17.16 5.55
CA VAL A 21 9.14 16.64 6.68
C VAL A 21 7.69 16.46 6.21
N GLY A 22 7.39 15.32 5.60
CA GLY A 22 6.02 15.02 5.18
C GLY A 22 5.81 13.65 4.54
N GLN A 23 6.84 13.08 3.90
CA GLN A 23 6.68 11.83 3.15
C GLN A 23 6.53 10.58 4.04
N SER A 24 7.13 10.56 5.23
CA SER A 24 7.07 9.40 6.14
C SER A 24 5.77 9.32 6.95
N GLN A 25 5.15 10.47 7.28
CA GLN A 25 3.89 10.50 8.04
C GLN A 25 2.68 10.11 7.16
N HIS A 26 2.72 10.42 5.86
CA HIS A 26 1.66 10.04 4.92
C HIS A 26 1.62 8.53 4.65
N LEU A 27 2.80 7.88 4.54
CA LEU A 27 2.90 6.44 4.32
C LEU A 27 2.42 5.61 5.51
N GLY A 28 2.64 6.08 6.75
CA GLY A 28 2.11 5.43 7.95
C GLY A 28 0.57 5.41 8.01
N ALA A 29 -0.10 6.44 7.49
CA ALA A 29 -1.56 6.45 7.35
C ALA A 29 -2.06 5.47 6.28
N LEU A 30 -1.25 5.22 5.25
CA LEU A 30 -1.46 4.21 4.23
C LEU A 30 -1.12 2.80 4.71
N SER A 31 -0.61 2.58 5.91
CA SER A 31 -0.35 1.24 6.47
C SER A 31 -1.42 0.81 7.48
N THR A 32 -2.62 1.38 7.36
CA THR A 32 -3.79 1.11 8.21
C THR A 32 -4.87 0.33 7.45
N ASP A 33 -5.81 -0.28 8.17
CA ASP A 33 -7.02 -0.90 7.58
C ASP A 33 -7.73 0.03 6.59
N ARG A 34 -7.82 1.33 6.93
CA ARG A 34 -8.45 2.32 6.04
C ARG A 34 -7.67 2.51 4.74
N GLY A 35 -6.34 2.48 4.82
CA GLY A 35 -5.49 2.50 3.64
C GLY A 35 -5.76 1.30 2.74
N MET A 36 -5.96 0.12 3.32
CA MET A 36 -6.18 -1.12 2.56
C MET A 36 -7.51 -1.06 1.82
N VAL A 37 -8.57 -0.63 2.52
CA VAL A 37 -9.88 -0.46 1.90
C VAL A 37 -9.81 0.57 0.77
N ALA A 38 -9.08 1.67 0.97
CA ALA A 38 -8.89 2.68 -0.08
C ALA A 38 -8.13 2.09 -1.28
N PHE A 39 -7.04 1.35 -1.05
CA PHE A 39 -6.29 0.67 -2.10
C PHE A 39 -7.20 -0.29 -2.89
N GLN A 40 -7.97 -1.15 -2.21
CA GLN A 40 -8.86 -2.10 -2.87
C GLN A 40 -9.92 -1.40 -3.71
N LYS A 41 -10.47 -0.29 -3.19
CA LYS A 41 -11.43 0.54 -3.91
C LYS A 41 -10.82 1.16 -5.18
N VAL A 42 -9.55 1.55 -5.15
CA VAL A 42 -8.86 2.03 -6.35
C VAL A 42 -8.70 0.90 -7.36
N ILE A 43 -8.25 -0.29 -6.94
CA ILE A 43 -8.13 -1.42 -7.86
C ILE A 43 -9.47 -1.74 -8.51
N GLU A 44 -10.53 -1.84 -7.72
CA GLU A 44 -11.87 -2.20 -8.20
C GLU A 44 -12.52 -1.13 -9.09
N LYS A 45 -12.24 0.15 -8.86
CA LYS A 45 -12.87 1.21 -9.66
C LYS A 45 -12.06 1.64 -10.87
N LYS A 46 -10.74 1.45 -10.83
CA LYS A 46 -9.82 2.02 -11.83
C LYS A 46 -9.12 0.96 -12.66
N CYS A 47 -8.77 -0.17 -12.05
CA CYS A 47 -7.97 -1.18 -12.72
C CYS A 47 -8.83 -2.30 -13.32
N THR A 48 -9.90 -2.72 -12.65
CA THR A 48 -10.75 -3.82 -13.13
C THR A 48 -11.58 -3.47 -14.35
N VAL A 49 -11.73 -2.17 -14.65
CA VAL A 49 -12.34 -1.67 -15.89
C VAL A 49 -11.63 -2.21 -17.14
N CYS A 50 -10.31 -2.43 -17.07
CA CYS A 50 -9.50 -2.87 -18.22
C CYS A 50 -8.69 -4.15 -17.95
N HIS A 51 -8.61 -4.62 -16.71
CA HIS A 51 -7.77 -5.75 -16.31
C HIS A 51 -8.56 -6.71 -15.43
N SER A 52 -8.35 -8.03 -15.60
CA SER A 52 -8.89 -8.96 -14.61
C SER A 52 -8.16 -8.80 -13.27
N ARG A 53 -8.84 -9.13 -12.17
CA ARG A 53 -8.24 -9.08 -10.84
C ARG A 53 -7.01 -9.98 -10.74
N GLU A 54 -7.07 -11.17 -11.33
CA GLU A 54 -5.97 -12.12 -11.37
C GLU A 54 -4.76 -11.57 -12.12
N ARG A 55 -4.98 -10.78 -13.19
CA ARG A 55 -3.88 -10.13 -13.93
C ARG A 55 -3.15 -9.13 -13.04
N ILE A 56 -3.90 -8.36 -12.25
CA ILE A 56 -3.35 -7.37 -11.32
C ILE A 56 -2.58 -8.09 -10.20
N ASP A 57 -3.18 -9.11 -9.60
CA ASP A 57 -2.55 -9.91 -8.54
C ASP A 57 -1.26 -10.59 -9.00
N ARG A 58 -1.22 -11.08 -10.25
CA ARG A 58 0.02 -11.61 -10.87
C ARG A 58 1.09 -10.54 -11.09
N ALA A 59 0.69 -9.32 -11.43
CA ALA A 59 1.65 -8.21 -11.60
C ALA A 59 2.26 -7.80 -10.25
N LEU A 60 1.44 -7.79 -9.19
CA LEU A 60 1.89 -7.50 -7.83
C LEU A 60 2.84 -8.57 -7.30
N SER A 61 2.49 -9.86 -7.46
CA SER A 61 3.34 -10.96 -6.97
C SER A 61 4.69 -11.05 -7.69
N ARG A 62 4.75 -10.62 -8.96
CA ARG A 62 5.99 -10.54 -9.75
C ARG A 62 6.84 -9.31 -9.46
N ARG A 63 6.41 -8.42 -8.56
CA ARG A 63 7.12 -7.18 -8.20
C ARG A 63 7.49 -6.34 -9.42
N ILE A 64 6.61 -6.31 -10.42
CA ILE A 64 6.84 -5.50 -11.62
C ILE A 64 6.87 -4.04 -11.19
N ASN A 65 7.80 -3.25 -11.75
CA ASN A 65 7.89 -1.82 -11.48
C ASN A 65 6.57 -1.12 -11.85
N ILE A 66 5.79 -0.79 -10.82
CA ILE A 66 4.46 -0.22 -10.97
C ILE A 66 4.50 1.18 -11.59
N GLY A 67 5.55 1.97 -11.36
CA GLY A 67 5.68 3.31 -11.96
C GLY A 67 5.61 3.25 -13.48
N VAL A 68 6.41 2.37 -14.09
CA VAL A 68 6.42 2.14 -15.53
C VAL A 68 5.08 1.58 -16.03
N ILE A 69 4.41 0.74 -15.25
CA ILE A 69 3.07 0.24 -15.58
C ILE A 69 2.05 1.39 -15.58
N LEU A 70 2.02 2.22 -14.53
CA LEU A 70 1.07 3.31 -14.37
C LEU A 70 1.24 4.37 -15.47
N GLU A 71 2.48 4.67 -15.87
CA GLU A 71 2.76 5.53 -17.02
C GLU A 71 2.15 4.96 -18.31
N LYS A 72 2.40 3.68 -18.59
CA LYS A 72 1.83 3.00 -19.77
C LYS A 72 0.30 2.93 -19.73
N MET A 73 -0.28 2.72 -18.55
CA MET A 73 -1.74 2.72 -18.36
C MET A 73 -2.31 4.11 -18.62
N THR A 74 -1.67 5.16 -18.10
CA THR A 74 -2.09 6.56 -18.28
C THR A 74 -2.00 6.98 -19.75
N ALA A 75 -0.90 6.61 -20.43
CA ALA A 75 -0.74 6.83 -21.87
C ALA A 75 -1.81 6.11 -22.72
N ARG A 76 -2.45 5.07 -22.18
CA ARG A 76 -3.54 4.31 -22.80
C ARG A 76 -4.93 4.72 -22.29
N GLY A 77 -5.03 5.84 -21.58
CA GLY A 77 -6.30 6.43 -21.16
C GLY A 77 -6.75 6.10 -19.74
N ALA A 78 -5.93 5.44 -18.92
CA ALA A 78 -6.27 5.27 -17.50
C ALA A 78 -6.23 6.63 -16.77
N SER A 79 -7.28 6.91 -15.99
CA SER A 79 -7.39 8.15 -15.22
C SER A 79 -7.19 7.88 -13.73
N LEU A 80 -6.01 8.25 -13.23
CA LEU A 80 -5.59 8.16 -11.83
C LEU A 80 -5.17 9.53 -11.31
N THR A 81 -5.71 9.92 -10.17
CA THR A 81 -5.30 11.12 -9.45
C THR A 81 -3.87 10.96 -8.90
N PRO A 82 -3.16 12.06 -8.56
CA PRO A 82 -1.85 11.98 -7.94
C PRO A 82 -1.84 11.13 -6.66
N GLY A 83 -2.84 11.30 -5.79
CA GLY A 83 -2.97 10.53 -4.55
C GLY A 83 -3.22 9.04 -4.78
N GLU A 84 -4.03 8.67 -5.78
CA GLU A 84 -4.21 7.26 -6.16
C GLU A 84 -2.91 6.63 -6.67
N ARG A 85 -2.13 7.36 -7.49
CA ARG A 85 -0.83 6.88 -7.98
C ARG A 85 0.18 6.70 -6.85
N GLU A 86 0.24 7.65 -5.92
CA GLU A 86 1.11 7.57 -4.75
C GLU A 86 0.73 6.36 -3.89
N MET A 87 -0.56 6.20 -3.57
CA MET A 87 -1.07 5.06 -2.81
C MET A 87 -0.76 3.72 -3.49
N LEU A 88 -1.05 3.59 -4.78
CA LEU A 88 -0.72 2.38 -5.54
C LEU A 88 0.78 2.10 -5.48
N THR A 89 1.63 3.12 -5.62
CA THR A 89 3.09 2.97 -5.58
C THR A 89 3.60 2.54 -4.21
N ALA A 90 3.05 3.12 -3.14
CA ALA A 90 3.40 2.79 -1.76
C ALA A 90 3.08 1.32 -1.47
N TYR A 91 1.85 0.89 -1.73
CA TYR A 91 1.41 -0.47 -1.48
C TYR A 91 2.12 -1.50 -2.36
N TRP A 92 2.39 -1.19 -3.63
CA TRP A 92 3.06 -2.15 -4.52
C TRP A 92 4.50 -2.46 -4.10
N LYS A 93 5.15 -1.52 -3.42
CA LYS A 93 6.51 -1.66 -2.89
C LYS A 93 6.53 -2.27 -1.49
N ASP A 94 5.41 -2.32 -0.79
CA ASP A 94 5.32 -2.86 0.55
C ASP A 94 5.42 -4.40 0.52
N ASP A 95 6.45 -4.92 1.18
CA ASP A 95 6.72 -6.36 1.25
C ASP A 95 5.68 -7.14 2.05
N GLN A 96 5.14 -6.53 3.10
CA GLN A 96 4.09 -7.15 3.89
C GLN A 96 2.80 -7.22 3.09
N PHE A 97 2.47 -6.16 2.38
CA PHE A 97 1.30 -6.14 1.49
C PHE A 97 1.40 -7.21 0.39
N ALA A 98 2.56 -7.29 -0.28
CA ALA A 98 2.79 -8.30 -1.30
C ALA A 98 2.67 -9.73 -0.74
N GLU A 99 3.19 -9.96 0.48
CA GLU A 99 3.08 -11.25 1.15
C GLU A 99 1.64 -11.60 1.53
N VAL A 100 0.85 -10.65 2.04
CA VAL A 100 -0.58 -10.85 2.29
C VAL A 100 -1.29 -11.25 0.99
N ASN A 101 -1.05 -10.52 -0.10
CA ASN A 101 -1.70 -10.81 -1.36
C ASN A 101 -1.31 -12.20 -1.89
N ARG A 102 -0.05 -12.60 -1.71
CA ARG A 102 0.43 -13.94 -2.05
C ARG A 102 -0.29 -15.02 -1.23
N ILE A 103 -0.44 -14.83 0.07
CA ILE A 103 -1.13 -15.78 0.95
C ILE A 103 -2.61 -15.89 0.56
N ILE A 104 -3.29 -14.76 0.35
CA ILE A 104 -4.68 -14.75 -0.12
C ILE A 104 -4.81 -15.55 -1.42
N GLN A 105 -3.94 -15.27 -2.39
CA GLN A 105 -3.97 -15.97 -3.68
C GLN A 105 -3.78 -17.48 -3.52
N LEU A 106 -2.81 -17.93 -2.71
CA LEU A 106 -2.48 -19.34 -2.62
C LEU A 106 -3.37 -20.14 -1.67
N ARG A 107 -3.87 -19.52 -0.60
CA ARG A 107 -4.57 -20.20 0.50
C ARG A 107 -6.05 -19.97 0.51
N CYS A 108 -6.51 -18.80 0.06
CA CYS A 108 -7.92 -18.42 0.18
C CYS A 108 -8.67 -18.62 -1.14
N THR A 109 -8.06 -18.31 -2.28
CA THR A 109 -8.78 -18.35 -3.58
C THR A 109 -9.13 -19.76 -4.05
N GLY A 110 -8.54 -20.81 -3.46
CA GLY A 110 -8.92 -22.19 -3.73
C GLY A 110 -10.32 -22.57 -3.24
N CYS A 111 -10.87 -21.83 -2.26
CA CYS A 111 -12.19 -22.10 -1.67
C CYS A 111 -13.11 -20.86 -1.65
N HIS A 112 -12.59 -19.67 -1.89
CA HIS A 112 -13.33 -18.41 -1.82
C HIS A 112 -13.07 -17.57 -3.08
N SER A 113 -14.08 -16.86 -3.56
CA SER A 113 -13.85 -15.85 -4.60
C SER A 113 -13.03 -14.69 -4.05
N ARG A 114 -12.29 -14.01 -4.92
CA ARG A 114 -11.51 -12.85 -4.53
C ARG A 114 -12.39 -11.73 -3.96
N ASP A 115 -13.53 -11.49 -4.58
CA ASP A 115 -14.51 -10.49 -4.14
C ASP A 115 -15.01 -10.74 -2.72
N ARG A 116 -15.29 -12.00 -2.37
CA ARG A 116 -15.74 -12.36 -1.01
C ARG A 116 -14.66 -12.09 0.03
N ILE A 117 -13.40 -12.32 -0.32
CA ILE A 117 -12.26 -12.06 0.56
C ILE A 117 -12.08 -10.55 0.73
N ASP A 118 -12.07 -9.80 -0.37
CA ASP A 118 -11.90 -8.36 -0.35
C ASP A 118 -13.06 -7.66 0.38
N GLN A 119 -14.29 -8.17 0.27
CA GLN A 119 -15.43 -7.71 1.07
C GLN A 119 -15.21 -7.96 2.57
N ALA A 120 -14.78 -9.17 2.96
CA ALA A 120 -14.53 -9.48 4.37
C ALA A 120 -13.41 -8.60 4.98
N LEU A 121 -12.39 -8.27 4.19
CA LEU A 121 -11.33 -7.33 4.56
C LEU A 121 -11.88 -5.90 4.69
N ALA A 122 -12.70 -5.46 3.75
CA ALA A 122 -13.30 -4.12 3.76
C ALA A 122 -14.26 -3.90 4.93
N GLU A 123 -14.95 -4.95 5.36
CA GLU A 123 -15.83 -4.96 6.53
C GLU A 123 -15.05 -4.98 7.86
N GLY A 124 -13.71 -5.11 7.84
CA GLY A 124 -12.90 -5.16 9.04
C GLY A 124 -13.22 -6.37 9.93
N ARG A 125 -13.67 -7.47 9.33
CA ARG A 125 -14.06 -8.66 10.09
C ARG A 125 -12.87 -9.24 10.84
N ASP A 126 -13.12 -9.85 11.99
CA ASP A 126 -12.07 -10.52 12.77
C ASP A 126 -11.46 -11.69 11.98
N LEU A 127 -10.32 -11.42 11.34
CA LEU A 127 -9.60 -12.41 10.55
C LEU A 127 -9.08 -13.56 11.41
N ASN A 128 -8.82 -13.38 12.71
CA ASN A 128 -8.40 -14.48 13.56
C ASN A 128 -9.56 -15.47 13.72
N ALA A 129 -10.76 -14.99 14.05
CA ALA A 129 -11.95 -15.84 14.15
C ALA A 129 -12.26 -16.54 12.81
N ILE A 130 -12.15 -15.82 11.69
CA ILE A 130 -12.35 -16.40 10.35
C ILE A 130 -11.30 -17.48 10.06
N GLN A 131 -10.02 -17.23 10.33
CA GLN A 131 -8.93 -18.20 10.14
C GLN A 131 -9.13 -19.47 10.97
N GLN A 132 -9.50 -19.33 12.25
CA GLN A 132 -9.78 -20.49 13.09
C GLN A 132 -10.97 -21.30 12.56
N LYS A 133 -11.98 -20.64 11.99
CA LYS A 133 -13.08 -21.35 11.30
C LYS A 133 -12.56 -22.07 10.06
N MET A 134 -11.80 -21.41 9.20
CA MET A 134 -11.23 -22.02 7.98
C MET A 134 -10.39 -23.26 8.30
N ILE A 135 -9.53 -23.18 9.32
CA ILE A 135 -8.69 -24.31 9.77
C ILE A 135 -9.54 -25.49 10.25
N ARG A 136 -10.61 -25.23 11.02
CA ARG A 136 -11.57 -26.28 11.41
C ARG A 136 -12.24 -26.97 10.23
N PHE A 137 -12.44 -26.25 9.12
CA PHE A 137 -12.97 -26.80 7.88
C PHE A 137 -11.89 -27.32 6.91
N GLY A 138 -10.65 -27.49 7.38
CA GLY A 138 -9.57 -28.15 6.64
C GLY A 138 -8.62 -27.22 5.89
N ALA A 139 -8.69 -25.91 6.07
CA ALA A 139 -7.70 -25.00 5.48
C ALA A 139 -6.32 -25.20 6.13
N ASN A 140 -5.27 -25.27 5.30
CA ASN A 140 -3.90 -25.38 5.76
C ASN A 140 -3.22 -23.99 5.76
N LEU A 141 -3.13 -23.38 6.94
CA LEU A 141 -2.44 -22.12 7.19
C LEU A 141 -1.37 -22.29 8.26
N SER A 142 -0.11 -22.06 7.92
CA SER A 142 0.99 -22.05 8.89
C SER A 142 0.84 -20.91 9.91
N ALA A 143 1.47 -21.04 11.08
CA ALA A 143 1.49 -19.97 12.09
C ALA A 143 2.04 -18.63 11.53
N ARG A 144 3.02 -18.70 10.61
CA ARG A 144 3.55 -17.52 9.92
C ARG A 144 2.51 -16.88 9.00
N GLU A 145 1.80 -17.66 8.21
CA GLU A 145 0.74 -17.15 7.31
C GLU A 145 -0.41 -16.55 8.12
N GLN A 146 -0.81 -17.20 9.22
CA GLN A 146 -1.83 -16.68 10.13
C GLN A 146 -1.41 -15.34 10.73
N LYS A 147 -0.16 -15.23 11.18
CA LYS A 147 0.40 -13.98 11.70
C LYS A 147 0.40 -12.87 10.66
N VAL A 148 0.82 -13.15 9.43
CA VAL A 148 0.80 -12.15 8.34
C VAL A 148 -0.61 -11.66 8.06
N LEU A 149 -1.60 -12.56 7.97
CA LEU A 149 -3.00 -12.17 7.78
C LEU A 149 -3.55 -11.39 8.99
N GLY A 150 -3.15 -11.76 10.20
CA GLY A 150 -3.57 -11.10 11.46
C GLY A 150 -2.88 -9.77 11.73
N VAL A 151 -1.79 -9.43 11.03
CA VAL A 151 -1.20 -8.09 11.09
C VAL A 151 -2.10 -7.06 10.38
N PHE A 152 -2.96 -7.52 9.46
CA PHE A 152 -3.88 -6.67 8.70
C PHE A 152 -5.34 -6.71 9.22
N SER A 153 -5.55 -7.14 10.46
CA SER A 153 -6.89 -7.24 11.09
C SER A 153 -7.22 -6.09 12.04
N GLY A 154 -6.74 -4.86 11.78
CA GLY A 154 -7.13 -3.69 12.57
C GLY A 154 -6.23 -3.29 13.72
N LYS A 155 -5.01 -3.82 13.77
CA LYS A 155 -3.96 -3.26 14.62
C LYS A 155 -2.96 -2.53 13.74
N ALA A 156 -2.73 -1.25 14.03
CA ALA A 156 -1.70 -0.47 13.36
C ALA A 156 -0.37 -1.23 13.39
N LEU A 157 0.28 -1.28 12.24
CA LEU A 157 1.68 -1.65 12.12
C LEU A 157 2.48 -0.72 13.03
N LYS A 158 2.98 -1.25 14.16
CA LYS A 158 3.92 -0.56 15.04
C LYS A 158 5.34 -0.85 14.60
#